data_AF-A0A7L4RSW9-F1
#
_entry.id   AF-A0A7L4RSW9-F1
#
_cell.length_a   1.000
_cell.length_b   1.000
_cell.length_c   1.000
_cell.angle_alpha   90.00
_cell.angle_beta   90.00
_cell.angle_gamma   90.00
#
_symmetry.space_group_name_H-M   'P 1'
#
loop_
_entity.id
_entity.type
_entity.pdbx_description
1 polymer ?
#
loop_
_entity_poly.entity_id
_entity_poly.type
_entity_poly.pdbx_seq_one_letter_code
_entity_poly.pdbx_strand_id
1 'polypeptide(L)'
;MIIYPTGYEVAVISLLASLFSNAVNKIMINRDRTEQIQARVKQLQKEINESMKNDPKADVSAKNSELMSLMKEQMNMSFKPMMFTALPFLIILSAVGTRYGPLGFVVSGVPVFDNLGWLGWYILLSFAITIAIEVIYSQYRKFKKKKTAITNV
;
A
#
# COMPACT_ATOMS: atom_id res chain seq x y z
N MET A 1 -8.55 38.00 -16.44
CA MET A 1 -9.31 37.03 -17.27
C MET A 1 -8.54 35.72 -17.20
N ILE A 2 -8.94 34.82 -16.30
CA ILE A 2 -8.29 33.51 -16.16
C ILE A 2 -8.85 32.65 -17.29
N ILE A 3 -8.03 32.46 -18.32
CA ILE A 3 -8.35 31.63 -19.48
C ILE A 3 -8.41 30.19 -18.96
N TYR A 4 -9.63 29.70 -18.70
CA TYR A 4 -9.83 28.27 -18.51
C TYR A 4 -9.58 27.59 -19.85
N PRO A 5 -8.57 26.70 -19.96
CA PRO A 5 -8.44 25.90 -21.15
C PRO A 5 -9.65 24.97 -21.19
N THR A 6 -10.48 25.22 -22.20
CA THR A 6 -11.55 24.38 -22.74
C THR A 6 -11.40 22.91 -22.37
N GLY A 7 -12.42 22.33 -21.74
CA GLY A 7 -12.40 20.99 -21.15
C GLY A 7 -11.92 19.84 -22.05
N TYR A 8 -11.75 20.05 -23.36
CA TYR A 8 -11.07 19.11 -24.25
C TYR A 8 -9.58 18.92 -23.88
N GLU A 9 -8.87 19.95 -23.40
CA GLU A 9 -7.45 19.84 -23.03
C GLU A 9 -7.29 18.99 -21.77
N VAL A 10 -8.11 19.28 -20.76
CA VAL A 10 -8.18 18.48 -19.54
C VAL A 10 -8.61 17.05 -19.86
N ALA A 11 -9.56 16.85 -20.79
CA ALA A 11 -9.98 15.51 -21.21
C ALA A 11 -8.85 14.73 -21.90
N VAL A 12 -8.11 15.35 -22.83
CA VAL A 12 -6.98 14.71 -23.52
C VAL A 12 -5.86 14.39 -22.53
N ILE A 13 -5.54 15.30 -21.61
CA ILE A 13 -4.52 15.09 -20.57
C ILE A 13 -4.96 13.97 -19.60
N SER A 14 -6.24 13.93 -19.20
CA SER A 14 -6.79 12.89 -18.31
C SER A 14 -6.83 11.52 -18.97
N LEU A 15 -7.11 11.46 -20.27
CA LEU A 15 -7.08 10.26 -21.08
C LEU A 15 -5.65 9.71 -21.17
N LEU A 16 -4.68 10.59 -21.49
CA LEU A 16 -3.25 10.24 -21.52
C LEU A 16 -2.73 9.81 -20.14
N ALA A 17 -3.11 10.52 -19.08
CA ALA A 17 -2.73 10.16 -17.71
C ALA A 17 -3.33 8.81 -17.26
N SER A 18 -4.58 8.51 -17.64
CA SER A 18 -5.21 7.22 -17.34
C SER A 18 -4.56 6.08 -18.13
N LEU A 19 -4.25 6.29 -19.41
CA LEU A 19 -3.55 5.31 -20.23
C LEU A 19 -2.13 5.08 -19.72
N PHE A 20 -1.41 6.15 -19.36
CA PHE A 20 -0.08 6.07 -18.77
C PHE A 20 -0.10 5.38 -17.40
N SER A 21 -1.03 5.73 -16.52
CA SER A 21 -1.18 5.12 -15.20
C SER A 21 -1.53 3.62 -15.30
N ASN A 22 -2.41 3.25 -16.24
CA ASN A 22 -2.71 1.83 -16.50
C ASN A 22 -1.52 1.07 -17.10
N ALA A 23 -0.77 1.69 -18.02
CA ALA A 23 0.44 1.09 -18.59
C ALA A 23 1.53 0.91 -17.53
N VAL A 24 1.76 1.93 -16.70
CA VAL A 24 2.68 1.87 -15.56
C VAL A 24 2.25 0.77 -14.61
N ASN A 25 1.00 0.75 -14.14
CA ASN A 25 0.51 -0.29 -13.22
C ASN A 25 0.64 -1.71 -13.80
N LYS A 26 0.43 -1.88 -15.11
CA LYS A 26 0.57 -3.17 -15.79
C LYS A 26 2.03 -3.61 -15.96
N ILE A 27 2.96 -2.68 -16.23
CA ILE A 27 4.40 -2.95 -16.35
C ILE A 27 5.05 -3.14 -14.96
N MET A 28 4.58 -2.40 -13.95
CA MET A 28 5.13 -2.43 -12.59
C MET A 28 4.66 -3.66 -11.80
N ILE A 29 3.48 -4.21 -12.11
CA ILE A 29 2.91 -5.39 -11.44
C ILE A 29 3.02 -6.60 -12.37
N ASN A 30 4.21 -7.17 -12.48
CA ASN A 30 4.42 -8.47 -13.14
C ASN A 30 3.93 -9.59 -12.21
N ARG A 31 2.67 -10.02 -12.41
CA ARG A 31 2.07 -11.14 -11.67
C ARG A 31 2.89 -12.43 -11.84
N ASP A 32 3.30 -12.73 -13.08
CA ASP A 32 4.11 -13.91 -13.40
C ASP A 32 5.44 -13.92 -12.63
N ARG A 33 6.09 -12.76 -12.50
CA ARG A 33 7.37 -12.65 -11.79
C ARG A 33 7.21 -12.86 -10.29
N THR A 34 6.11 -12.35 -9.73
CA THR A 34 5.79 -12.54 -8.31
C THR A 34 5.51 -14.01 -7.99
N GLU A 35 4.81 -14.73 -8.87
CA GLU A 35 4.57 -16.17 -8.72
C GLU A 35 5.86 -16.99 -8.82
N GLN A 36 6.76 -16.66 -9.76
CA GLN A 36 8.08 -17.29 -9.86
C GLN A 36 8.93 -17.07 -8.61
N ILE A 37 8.95 -15.84 -8.06
CA ILE A 37 9.68 -15.54 -6.83
C ILE A 37 9.11 -16.34 -5.66
N GLN A 38 7.78 -16.43 -5.51
CA GLN A 38 7.16 -17.23 -4.45
C GLN A 38 7.49 -18.72 -4.58
N ALA A 39 7.46 -19.26 -5.80
CA ALA A 39 7.83 -20.64 -6.06
C ALA A 39 9.29 -20.92 -5.70
N ARG A 40 10.21 -20.03 -6.09
CA ARG A 40 11.65 -20.16 -5.82
C ARG A 40 11.97 -19.99 -4.33
N VAL A 41 11.34 -19.04 -3.64
CA VAL A 41 11.46 -18.88 -2.19
C VAL A 41 11.03 -20.15 -1.46
N LYS A 42 9.91 -20.76 -1.86
CA LYS A 42 9.43 -22.02 -1.27
C LYS A 42 10.38 -23.19 -1.53
N GLN A 43 10.99 -23.24 -2.71
CA GLN A 43 12.00 -24.24 -3.05
C GLN A 43 13.28 -24.05 -2.22
N LEU A 44 13.81 -22.82 -2.13
CA LEU A 44 14.99 -22.49 -1.34
C LEU A 44 14.79 -22.78 0.15
N GLN A 45 13.62 -22.46 0.71
CA GLN A 45 13.30 -22.80 2.09
C GLN A 45 13.32 -24.32 2.35
N LYS A 46 12.80 -25.13 1.41
CA LYS A 46 12.87 -26.59 1.50
C LYS A 46 14.30 -27.09 1.44
N GLU A 47 15.06 -26.60 0.47
CA GLU A 47 16.45 -26.98 0.28
C GLU A 47 17.34 -26.60 1.48
N ILE A 48 17.13 -25.44 2.10
CA ILE A 48 17.82 -25.03 3.34
C ILE A 48 17.45 -25.99 4.47
N ASN A 49 16.16 -26.27 4.65
CA ASN A 49 15.70 -27.18 5.71
C ASN A 49 16.21 -28.62 5.52
N GLU A 50 16.29 -29.11 4.28
CA GLU A 50 16.87 -30.42 3.96
C GLU A 50 18.38 -30.45 4.18
N SER A 51 19.09 -29.38 3.79
CA SER A 51 20.54 -29.27 3.99
C SER A 51 20.89 -29.25 5.49
N MET A 52 20.13 -28.49 6.29
CA MET A 52 20.29 -28.41 7.75
C MET A 52 19.90 -29.69 8.50
N LYS A 53 18.98 -30.50 7.94
CA LYS A 53 18.60 -31.80 8.51
C LYS A 53 19.66 -32.87 8.28
N ASN A 54 20.33 -32.83 7.14
CA ASN A 54 21.32 -33.84 6.75
C ASN A 54 22.73 -33.51 7.25
N ASP A 55 23.08 -32.23 7.39
CA ASP A 55 24.37 -31.79 7.92
C ASP A 55 24.23 -30.49 8.74
N PRO A 56 24.51 -30.51 10.06
CA PRO A 56 24.51 -29.32 10.91
C PRO A 56 25.51 -28.23 10.50
N LYS A 57 26.50 -28.55 9.65
CA LYS A 57 27.50 -27.62 9.12
C LYS A 57 27.27 -27.26 7.64
N ALA A 58 26.14 -27.67 7.06
CA ALA A 58 25.83 -27.34 5.67
C ALA A 58 25.94 -25.83 5.42
N ASP A 59 26.77 -25.44 4.45
CA ASP A 59 26.89 -24.04 4.06
C ASP A 59 25.64 -23.62 3.28
N VAL A 60 24.72 -22.96 4.00
CA VAL A 60 23.48 -22.39 3.46
C VAL A 60 23.62 -20.90 3.13
N SER A 61 24.82 -20.32 3.23
CA SER A 61 25.06 -18.89 3.00
C SER A 61 24.62 -18.45 1.61
N ALA A 62 24.98 -19.22 0.58
CA ALA A 62 24.57 -18.96 -0.79
C ALA A 62 23.04 -18.98 -0.97
N LYS A 63 22.34 -19.96 -0.36
CA LYS A 63 20.88 -20.10 -0.43
C LYS A 63 20.17 -18.97 0.32
N ASN A 64 20.72 -18.53 1.45
CA ASN A 64 20.23 -17.38 2.21
C ASN A 64 20.42 -16.06 1.44
N SER A 65 21.55 -15.90 0.75
CA SER A 65 21.81 -14.75 -0.11
C SER A 65 20.83 -14.69 -1.29
N GLU A 66 20.58 -15.83 -1.94
CA GLU A 66 19.58 -15.95 -3.01
C GLU A 66 18.18 -15.61 -2.48
N LEU A 67 17.79 -16.14 -1.32
CA LEU A 67 16.51 -15.84 -0.67
C LEU A 67 16.37 -14.34 -0.37
N MET A 68 17.41 -13.69 0.15
CA MET A 68 17.43 -12.25 0.36
C MET A 68 17.31 -11.47 -0.95
N SER A 69 17.98 -11.91 -2.02
CA SER A 69 17.91 -11.24 -3.32
C SER A 69 16.50 -11.28 -3.91
N LEU A 70 15.83 -12.43 -3.80
CA LEU A 70 14.44 -12.64 -4.24
C LEU A 70 13.46 -11.81 -3.39
N MET A 71 13.68 -11.74 -2.08
CA MET A 71 12.91 -10.87 -1.19
C MET A 71 13.09 -9.39 -1.56
N LYS A 72 14.33 -8.95 -1.85
CA LYS A 72 14.60 -7.58 -2.33
C LYS A 72 13.92 -7.31 -3.67
N GLU A 73 13.93 -8.26 -4.59
CA GLU A 73 13.25 -8.14 -5.88
C GLU A 73 11.73 -7.98 -5.68
N GLN A 74 11.11 -8.83 -4.87
CA GLN A 74 9.69 -8.74 -4.52
C GLN A 74 9.33 -7.42 -3.83
N MET A 75 10.20 -6.99 -2.91
CA MET A 75 10.10 -5.72 -2.23
C MET A 75 10.14 -4.58 -3.26
N ASN A 76 11.13 -4.53 -4.14
CA ASN A 76 11.24 -3.49 -5.16
C ASN A 76 10.06 -3.45 -6.13
N MET A 77 9.49 -4.60 -6.49
CA MET A 77 8.27 -4.66 -7.31
C MET A 77 7.06 -4.05 -6.61
N SER A 78 6.98 -4.14 -5.28
CA SER A 78 5.89 -3.57 -4.48
C SER A 78 6.16 -2.12 -4.06
N PHE A 79 7.44 -1.78 -3.83
CA PHE A 79 7.88 -0.47 -3.38
C PHE A 79 7.83 0.59 -4.48
N LYS A 80 8.09 0.20 -5.73
CA LYS A 80 8.01 1.11 -6.89
C LYS A 80 6.59 1.72 -7.05
N PRO A 81 5.51 0.92 -7.10
CA PRO A 81 4.14 1.43 -7.06
C PRO A 81 3.85 2.24 -5.80
N MET A 82 4.28 1.74 -4.63
CA MET A 82 4.06 2.44 -3.36
C MET A 82 4.67 3.84 -3.36
N MET A 83 5.92 3.99 -3.81
CA MET A 83 6.59 5.29 -3.91
C MET A 83 5.91 6.21 -4.92
N PHE A 84 5.45 5.67 -6.05
CA PHE A 84 4.68 6.43 -7.02
C PHE A 84 3.37 6.96 -6.43
N THR A 85 2.69 6.17 -5.60
CA THR A 85 1.47 6.62 -4.87
C THR A 85 1.78 7.50 -3.67
N ALA A 86 2.93 7.31 -3.03
CA ALA A 86 3.35 8.08 -1.85
C ALA A 86 3.82 9.48 -2.23
N LEU A 87 4.45 9.66 -3.39
CA LEU A 87 4.93 10.97 -3.84
C LEU A 87 3.82 12.05 -3.87
N PRO A 88 2.67 11.84 -4.55
CA PRO A 88 1.59 12.82 -4.53
C PRO A 88 0.99 12.99 -3.14
N PHE A 89 0.91 11.92 -2.34
CA PHE A 89 0.44 11.99 -0.97
C PHE A 89 1.34 12.85 -0.08
N LEU A 90 2.67 12.70 -0.21
CA LEU A 90 3.66 13.50 0.52
C LEU A 90 3.66 14.96 0.08
N ILE A 91 3.41 15.27 -1.20
CA ILE A 91 3.25 16.64 -1.68
C ILE A 91 2.03 17.30 -1.03
N ILE A 92 0.89 16.59 -0.97
CA ILE A 92 -0.31 17.08 -0.27
C ILE A 92 -0.02 17.28 1.22
N LEU A 93 0.64 16.30 1.85
CA LEU A 93 0.99 16.36 3.27
C LEU A 93 1.94 17.54 3.56
N SER A 94 2.88 17.84 2.66
CA SER A 94 3.76 19.01 2.75
C SER A 94 3.01 20.34 2.55
N ALA A 95 2.09 20.41 1.59
CA ALA A 95 1.27 21.61 1.36
C ALA A 95 0.32 21.90 2.54
N VAL A 96 -0.24 20.87 3.16
CA VAL A 96 -1.00 20.99 4.41
C VAL A 96 -0.05 21.38 5.54
N GLY A 97 1.10 20.73 5.65
CA GLY A 97 2.08 21.01 6.70
C GLY A 97 2.67 22.41 6.68
N THR A 98 2.85 23.03 5.51
CA THR A 98 3.29 24.44 5.42
C THR A 98 2.21 25.43 5.84
N ARG A 99 0.92 25.10 5.66
CA ARG A 99 -0.21 25.95 6.05
C ARG A 99 -0.60 25.79 7.52
N TYR A 100 -0.55 24.56 8.03
CA TYR A 100 -0.99 24.22 9.39
C TYR A 100 0.18 23.97 10.36
N GLY A 101 1.42 23.88 9.86
CA GLY A 101 2.64 23.78 10.67
C GLY A 101 2.89 24.97 11.60
N PRO A 102 2.60 26.23 11.21
CA PRO A 102 2.73 27.38 12.10
C PRO A 102 1.70 27.40 13.24
N LEU A 103 0.60 26.64 13.12
CA LEU A 103 -0.49 26.60 14.12
C LEU A 103 -0.17 25.67 15.31
N GLY A 104 0.96 24.97 15.30
CA GLY A 104 1.42 24.16 16.43
C GLY A 104 0.51 22.95 16.72
N PHE A 105 0.02 22.86 17.95
CA PHE A 105 -0.82 21.76 18.43
C PHE A 105 -2.27 21.97 18.02
N VAL A 106 -2.88 20.95 17.41
CA VAL A 106 -4.28 21.00 16.94
C VAL A 106 -5.23 20.41 17.99
N VAL A 107 -4.69 19.59 18.92
CA VAL A 107 -5.43 19.03 20.04
C VAL A 107 -4.72 19.39 21.33
N SER A 108 -5.44 20.09 22.21
CA SER A 108 -5.03 20.43 23.57
C SER A 108 -6.15 20.07 24.55
N GLY A 109 -5.82 19.45 25.68
CA GLY A 109 -6.78 19.13 26.75
C GLY A 109 -7.39 17.72 26.69
N VAL A 110 -6.90 16.83 25.81
CA VAL A 110 -7.27 15.42 25.82
C VAL A 110 -6.15 14.61 26.50
N PRO A 111 -6.36 13.98 27.67
CA PRO A 111 -5.29 13.41 28.50
C PRO A 111 -4.38 12.37 27.81
N VAL A 112 -4.91 11.70 26.77
CA VAL A 112 -4.18 10.67 26.00
C VAL A 112 -3.53 11.25 24.73
N PHE A 113 -4.00 12.41 24.28
CA PHE A 113 -3.68 12.99 22.98
C PHE A 113 -3.26 14.46 23.08
N ASP A 114 -2.75 14.86 24.24
CA ASP A 114 -2.38 16.25 24.50
C ASP A 114 -1.13 16.64 23.70
N ASN A 115 -1.11 17.86 23.16
CA ASN A 115 -0.03 18.38 22.33
C ASN A 115 0.21 17.59 21.03
N LEU A 116 -0.84 17.00 20.44
CA LEU A 116 -0.74 16.40 19.11
C LEU A 116 -0.72 17.47 18.03
N GLY A 117 0.38 17.51 17.29
CA GLY A 117 0.48 18.31 16.07
C GLY A 117 -0.49 17.84 14.99
N TRP A 118 -0.71 18.68 13.99
CA TRP A 118 -1.63 18.43 12.87
C TRP A 118 -1.38 17.07 12.17
N LEU A 119 -0.12 16.66 12.05
CA LEU A 119 0.28 15.41 11.41
C LEU A 119 -0.18 14.19 12.23
N GLY A 120 0.05 14.21 13.54
CA GLY A 120 -0.36 13.11 14.41
C GLY A 120 -1.87 12.97 14.49
N TRP A 121 -2.59 14.10 14.53
CA TRP A 121 -4.05 14.11 14.47
C TRP A 121 -4.59 13.56 13.14
N TYR A 122 -3.97 13.92 12.01
CA TYR A 122 -4.34 13.40 10.69
C TYR A 122 -4.17 11.88 10.59
N ILE A 123 -3.05 11.34 11.12
CA ILE A 123 -2.80 9.90 11.15
C ILE A 123 -3.84 9.19 12.04
N LEU A 124 -4.11 9.71 13.24
CA LEU A 124 -5.12 9.13 14.15
C LEU A 124 -6.50 9.08 13.52
N LEU A 125 -6.94 10.19 12.89
CA LEU A 125 -8.23 10.22 12.19
C LEU A 125 -8.27 9.26 11.00
N SER A 126 -7.17 9.14 10.25
CA SER A 126 -7.10 8.21 9.11
C SER A 126 -7.26 6.76 9.56
N PHE A 127 -6.62 6.36 10.67
CA PHE A 127 -6.81 5.04 11.27
C PHE A 127 -8.25 4.85 11.78
N ALA A 128 -8.81 5.83 12.48
CA ALA A 128 -10.17 5.75 13.01
C ALA A 128 -11.22 5.60 11.88
N ILE A 129 -11.08 6.37 10.79
CA ILE A 129 -11.95 6.28 9.62
C ILE A 129 -11.82 4.92 8.95
N THR A 130 -10.60 4.38 8.82
CA THR A 130 -10.36 3.06 8.22
C THR A 130 -11.10 1.98 9.01
N ILE A 131 -10.96 1.97 10.34
CA ILE A 131 -11.68 1.04 11.22
C ILE A 131 -13.19 1.19 11.06
N ALA A 132 -13.70 2.43 11.03
CA ALA A 132 -15.13 2.69 10.86
C ALA A 132 -15.66 2.13 9.53
N ILE A 133 -14.94 2.35 8.42
CA ILE A 133 -15.30 1.82 7.10
C ILE A 133 -15.31 0.29 7.12
N GLU A 134 -14.28 -0.35 7.69
CA GLU A 134 -14.19 -1.80 7.77
C GLU A 134 -15.32 -2.40 8.61
N VAL A 135 -15.69 -1.76 9.72
CA VAL A 135 -16.83 -2.16 10.56
C VAL A 135 -18.11 -2.08 9.75
N ILE A 136 -18.41 -0.95 9.11
CA ILE A 136 -19.62 -0.78 8.28
C ILE A 136 -19.66 -1.81 7.16
N TYR A 137 -18.54 -2.00 6.46
CA TYR A 137 -18.43 -2.98 5.37
C TYR A 137 -18.58 -4.43 5.87
N SER A 138 -18.08 -4.75 7.06
CA SER A 138 -18.27 -6.06 7.69
C SER A 138 -19.75 -6.33 7.99
N GLN A 139 -20.48 -5.32 8.48
CA GLN A 139 -21.91 -5.44 8.76
C GLN A 139 -22.71 -5.56 7.46
N TYR A 140 -22.45 -4.70 6.48
CA TYR A 140 -23.09 -4.76 5.16
C TYR A 140 -22.94 -6.14 4.49
N ARG A 141 -21.73 -6.73 4.53
CA ARG A 141 -21.49 -8.08 4.00
C ARG A 141 -22.30 -9.17 4.73
N LYS A 142 -22.46 -9.07 6.06
CA LYS A 142 -23.28 -10.01 6.85
C LYS A 142 -24.76 -9.91 6.46
N PHE A 143 -25.30 -8.70 6.31
CA PHE A 143 -26.68 -8.49 5.87
C PHE A 143 -26.92 -9.02 4.45
N LYS A 144 -25.99 -8.79 3.51
CA LYS A 144 -26.10 -9.31 2.14
C LYS A 144 -26.11 -10.83 2.10
N LYS A 145 -25.21 -11.51 2.83
CA LYS A 145 -25.18 -12.99 2.92
C LYS A 145 -26.47 -13.56 3.52
N LYS A 146 -27.01 -12.92 4.58
CA LYS A 146 -28.26 -13.36 5.22
C LYS A 146 -29.46 -13.24 4.27
N LYS A 147 -29.52 -12.17 3.47
CA LYS A 147 -30.59 -11.97 2.48
C LYS A 147 -30.54 -13.02 1.36
N THR A 148 -29.36 -13.32 0.82
CA THR A 148 -29.18 -14.37 -0.21
C THR A 148 -29.50 -15.78 0.31
N ALA A 149 -29.25 -16.05 1.59
CA ALA A 149 -29.61 -17.34 2.20
C ALA A 149 -31.12 -17.52 2.40
N ILE A 150 -31.88 -16.44 2.58
CA ILE A 150 -33.34 -16.48 2.76
C ILE A 150 -34.08 -16.56 1.41
N THR A 151 -33.49 -16.07 0.32
CA THR A 151 -34.10 -16.10 -1.03
C THR A 151 -33.89 -17.43 -1.77
N ASN A 152 -33.00 -18.29 -1.29
CA ASN A 152 -32.71 -19.62 -1.87
C ASN A 152 -33.39 -20.78 -1.09
N VAL A 153 -34.39 -20.48 -0.26
CA VAL A 153 -35.26 -21.44 0.44
C VAL A 153 -36.69 -21.19 -0.02
#